data_AF-A0A661D571-F1
#
_entry.id   AF-A0A661D571-F1
#
_cell.length_a   1.000
_cell.length_b   1.000
_cell.length_c   1.000
_cell.angle_alpha   90.00
_cell.angle_beta   90.00
_cell.angle_gamma   90.00
#
_symmetry.space_group_name_H-M   'P 1'
#
loop_
_entity.id
_entity.type
_entity.pdbx_description
1 polymer ?
#
loop_
_entity_poly.entity_id
_entity_poly.type
_entity_poly.pdbx_seq_one_letter_code
_entity_poly.pdbx_strand_id
1 'polypeptide(L)'
;MVSKQAVLLAETRKRLFGQANIDAAWINGLSNNDYWADVLESFASRFGRMQDNLGDKLLPKLALLEGERPGNAIDNYNKAEQRGLIRSADGWMNMRSLRNKLVHEYLDDVDEFVDSLHLAKTLTDDLLEAYKNIRHYAEHHLQIAPDKLPPL
;
A
#
# COMPACT_ATOMS: atom_id res chain seq x y z
N MET A 1 -10.40 1.96 -10.79
CA MET A 1 -9.52 3.13 -10.85
C MET A 1 -8.69 3.32 -9.56
N VAL A 2 -9.20 3.09 -8.34
CA VAL A 2 -8.35 2.81 -7.14
C VAL A 2 -8.97 1.67 -6.34
N SER A 3 -10.30 1.69 -6.16
CA SER A 3 -11.13 0.58 -5.67
C SER A 3 -10.74 -0.81 -6.18
N LYS A 4 -10.67 -0.98 -7.50
CA LYS A 4 -10.24 -2.26 -8.12
C LYS A 4 -8.84 -2.68 -7.66
N GLN A 5 -7.91 -1.74 -7.46
CA GLN A 5 -6.57 -2.05 -6.97
C GLN A 5 -6.60 -2.46 -5.49
N ALA A 6 -7.41 -1.80 -4.66
CA ALA A 6 -7.61 -2.16 -3.25
C ALA A 6 -8.12 -3.61 -3.11
N VAL A 7 -9.16 -3.96 -3.87
CA VAL A 7 -9.70 -5.33 -3.91
C VAL A 7 -8.64 -6.33 -4.38
N LEU A 8 -7.98 -6.04 -5.50
CA LEU A 8 -6.95 -6.93 -6.05
C LEU A 8 -5.74 -7.10 -5.10
N LEU A 9 -5.36 -6.06 -4.38
CA LEU A 9 -4.29 -6.11 -3.38
C LEU A 9 -4.72 -6.97 -2.18
N ALA A 10 -5.93 -6.77 -1.66
CA ALA A 10 -6.47 -7.55 -0.55
C ALA A 10 -6.53 -9.05 -0.90
N GLU A 11 -7.03 -9.39 -2.09
CA GLU A 11 -7.10 -10.78 -2.55
C GLU A 11 -5.72 -11.42 -2.73
N THR A 12 -4.78 -10.71 -3.37
CA THR A 12 -3.42 -11.25 -3.54
C THR A 12 -2.70 -11.40 -2.21
N ARG A 13 -2.86 -10.43 -1.30
CA ARG A 13 -2.31 -10.55 0.05
C ARG A 13 -2.89 -11.76 0.77
N LYS A 14 -4.21 -11.93 0.76
CA LYS A 14 -4.87 -13.08 1.39
C LYS A 14 -4.36 -14.40 0.83
N ARG A 15 -4.17 -14.47 -0.49
CA ARG A 15 -3.60 -15.64 -1.17
C ARG A 15 -2.16 -15.90 -0.73
N LEU A 16 -1.28 -14.91 -0.87
CA LEU A 16 0.14 -15.03 -0.57
C LEU A 16 0.35 -15.41 0.91
N PHE A 17 -0.12 -14.58 1.83
CA PHE A 17 0.16 -14.75 3.25
C PHE A 17 -0.80 -15.69 3.99
N GLY A 18 -1.87 -16.15 3.33
CA GLY A 18 -2.81 -17.13 3.89
C GLY A 18 -2.54 -18.57 3.45
N GLN A 19 -1.71 -18.78 2.42
CA GLN A 19 -1.44 -20.10 1.85
C GLN A 19 0.06 -20.41 1.73
N ALA A 20 0.92 -19.41 1.54
CA ALA A 20 2.36 -19.61 1.58
C ALA A 20 2.89 -19.55 3.02
N ASN A 21 3.89 -20.38 3.31
CA ASN A 21 4.69 -20.27 4.52
C ASN A 21 5.92 -19.41 4.20
N ILE A 22 5.85 -18.11 4.46
CA ILE A 22 6.93 -17.19 4.07
C ILE A 22 8.07 -17.26 5.09
N ASP A 23 9.03 -18.12 4.77
CA ASP A 23 10.31 -18.30 5.44
C ASP A 23 11.45 -18.41 4.40
N ALA A 24 12.69 -18.52 4.89
CA ALA A 24 13.86 -18.63 4.02
C ALA A 24 13.81 -19.85 3.08
N ALA A 25 13.23 -20.97 3.52
CA ALA A 25 13.12 -22.16 2.69
C ALA A 25 12.14 -21.95 1.53
N TRP A 26 11.01 -21.27 1.79
CA TRP A 26 10.05 -20.90 0.75
C TRP A 26 10.65 -19.92 -0.27
N ILE A 27 11.39 -18.90 0.19
CA ILE A 27 12.08 -17.96 -0.71
C ILE A 27 13.09 -18.68 -1.61
N ASN A 28 13.93 -19.54 -1.05
CA ASN A 28 14.90 -20.31 -1.83
C ASN A 28 14.23 -21.25 -2.84
N GLY A 29 13.02 -21.71 -2.54
CA GLY A 29 12.19 -22.54 -3.42
C GLY A 29 11.47 -21.79 -4.54
N LEU A 30 11.40 -20.45 -4.52
CA LEU A 30 10.66 -19.65 -5.50
C LEU A 30 11.14 -19.86 -6.94
N SER A 31 12.45 -20.05 -7.13
CA SER A 31 13.06 -20.30 -8.45
C SER A 31 12.53 -21.55 -9.16
N ASN A 32 11.95 -22.48 -8.41
CA ASN A 32 11.35 -23.71 -8.92
C ASN A 32 9.81 -23.68 -8.87
N ASN A 33 9.20 -22.52 -8.60
CA ASN A 33 7.76 -22.37 -8.45
C ASN A 33 7.25 -21.06 -9.09
N ASP A 34 7.05 -21.11 -10.40
CA ASP A 34 6.56 -19.99 -11.21
C ASP A 34 5.26 -19.39 -10.66
N TYR A 35 4.36 -20.22 -10.13
CA TYR A 35 3.11 -19.75 -9.55
C TYR A 35 3.34 -18.81 -8.35
N TRP A 36 4.21 -19.20 -7.42
CA TRP A 36 4.48 -18.36 -6.25
C TRP A 36 5.31 -17.13 -6.59
N ALA A 37 6.23 -17.24 -7.56
CA ALA A 37 6.96 -16.11 -8.10
C ALA A 37 6.00 -15.05 -8.69
N ASP A 38 5.06 -15.48 -9.53
CA ASP A 38 4.03 -14.62 -10.12
C ASP A 38 3.12 -13.99 -9.07
N VAL A 39 2.70 -14.75 -8.06
CA VAL A 39 1.86 -14.24 -6.97
C VAL A 39 2.60 -13.18 -6.16
N LEU A 40 3.88 -13.40 -5.85
CA LEU A 40 4.73 -12.44 -5.15
C LEU A 40 4.95 -11.17 -5.96
N GLU A 41 5.31 -11.28 -7.25
CA GLU A 41 5.46 -10.13 -8.14
C GLU A 41 4.14 -9.33 -8.24
N SER A 42 3.02 -10.05 -8.41
CA SER A 42 1.71 -9.41 -8.46
C SER A 42 1.39 -8.68 -7.14
N PHE A 43 1.77 -9.23 -6.00
CA PHE A 43 1.63 -8.58 -4.70
C PHE A 43 2.46 -7.30 -4.63
N ALA A 44 3.77 -7.38 -4.90
CA ALA A 44 4.69 -6.25 -4.84
C ALA A 44 4.25 -5.11 -5.76
N SER A 45 3.83 -5.45 -6.99
CA SER A 45 3.30 -4.48 -7.97
C SER A 45 2.01 -3.80 -7.48
N ARG A 46 1.08 -4.56 -6.93
CA ARG A 46 -0.20 -4.01 -6.42
C ARG A 46 0.01 -3.17 -5.16
N PHE A 47 0.90 -3.58 -4.27
CA PHE A 47 1.26 -2.83 -3.06
C PHE A 47 1.82 -1.45 -3.45
N GLY A 48 2.83 -1.41 -4.32
CA GLY A 48 3.42 -0.15 -4.80
C GLY A 48 2.39 0.75 -5.49
N ARG A 49 1.56 0.19 -6.38
CA ARG A 49 0.50 0.97 -7.05
C ARG A 49 -0.52 1.55 -6.07
N MET A 50 -0.87 0.81 -5.01
CA MET A 50 -1.80 1.31 -4.00
C MET A 50 -1.19 2.46 -3.22
N GLN A 51 0.06 2.30 -2.76
CA GLN A 51 0.81 3.37 -2.09
C GLN A 51 0.91 4.63 -2.96
N ASP A 52 1.33 4.51 -4.23
CA ASP A 52 1.47 5.63 -5.15
C ASP A 52 0.12 6.31 -5.42
N ASN A 53 -0.96 5.54 -5.60
CA ASN A 53 -2.28 6.12 -5.87
C ASN A 53 -2.84 6.87 -4.66
N LEU A 54 -2.65 6.35 -3.45
CA LEU A 54 -3.09 7.04 -2.25
C LEU A 54 -2.22 8.26 -1.95
N GLY A 55 -0.90 8.05 -1.90
CA GLY A 55 0.08 9.05 -1.48
C GLY A 55 0.30 10.16 -2.48
N ASP A 56 0.44 9.82 -3.77
CA ASP A 56 0.87 10.78 -4.79
C ASP A 56 -0.33 11.36 -5.58
N LYS A 57 -1.54 10.82 -5.38
CA LYS A 57 -2.75 11.29 -6.09
C LYS A 57 -3.90 11.64 -5.17
N LEU A 58 -4.39 10.72 -4.34
CA LEU A 58 -5.58 10.98 -3.53
C LEU A 58 -5.32 12.01 -2.43
N LEU A 59 -4.23 11.89 -1.67
CA LEU A 59 -3.90 12.85 -0.62
C LEU A 59 -3.68 14.28 -1.18
N PRO A 60 -2.88 14.49 -2.24
CA PRO A 60 -2.77 15.82 -2.87
C PRO A 60 -4.09 16.36 -3.39
N LYS A 61 -4.93 15.50 -3.99
CA LYS A 61 -6.25 15.92 -4.49
C LYS A 61 -7.18 16.32 -3.36
N LEU A 62 -7.14 15.61 -2.23
CA LEU A 62 -7.92 15.94 -1.05
C LEU A 62 -7.50 17.30 -0.49
N ALA A 63 -6.19 17.55 -0.35
CA ALA A 63 -5.66 18.84 0.09
C ALA A 63 -6.12 20.00 -0.82
N LEU A 64 -6.11 19.80 -2.14
CA LEU A 64 -6.62 20.79 -3.10
C LEU A 64 -8.12 21.09 -2.90
N LEU A 65 -8.93 20.08 -2.57
CA LEU A 65 -10.36 20.25 -2.29
C LEU A 65 -10.61 21.01 -0.98
N GLU A 66 -9.66 20.96 -0.04
CA GLU A 66 -9.66 21.75 1.19
C GLU A 66 -9.17 23.19 0.98
N GLY A 67 -8.77 23.56 -0.25
CA GLY A 67 -8.17 24.86 -0.54
C GLY A 67 -6.70 24.97 -0.14
N GLU A 68 -6.07 23.86 0.24
CA GLU A 68 -4.64 23.81 0.51
C GLU A 68 -3.82 23.59 -0.77
N ARG A 69 -2.57 24.05 -0.75
CA ARG A 69 -1.59 23.68 -1.77
C ARG A 69 -0.81 22.45 -1.28
N PRO A 70 -0.79 21.33 -2.03
CA PRO A 70 0.05 20.18 -1.69
C PRO A 70 1.52 20.61 -1.59
N GLY A 71 2.18 20.19 -0.51
CA GLY A 71 3.61 20.38 -0.30
C GLY A 71 4.40 19.23 -0.91
N ASN A 72 5.63 19.02 -0.41
CA ASN A 72 6.39 17.81 -0.70
C ASN A 72 5.69 16.56 -0.10
N ALA A 73 6.19 15.36 -0.42
CA ALA A 73 5.58 14.10 0.03
C ALA A 73 5.45 14.01 1.56
N ILE A 74 6.52 14.31 2.30
CA ILE A 74 6.52 14.21 3.77
C ILE A 74 5.56 15.21 4.41
N ASP A 75 5.47 16.44 3.89
CA ASP A 75 4.51 17.44 4.38
C ASP A 75 3.07 16.97 4.15
N ASN A 76 2.78 16.39 2.98
CA ASN A 76 1.46 15.85 2.68
C ASN A 76 1.11 14.67 3.60
N TYR A 77 2.07 13.79 3.91
CA TYR A 77 1.87 12.67 4.82
C TYR A 77 1.68 13.12 6.26
N ASN A 78 2.48 14.08 6.75
CA ASN A 78 2.33 14.65 8.09
C ASN A 78 0.93 15.27 8.27
N LYS A 79 0.45 16.02 7.29
CA LYS A 79 -0.89 16.59 7.35
C LYS A 79 -1.98 15.51 7.24
N ALA A 80 -1.75 14.45 6.45
CA ALA A 80 -2.68 13.33 6.36
C ALA A 80 -2.78 12.57 7.70
N GLU A 81 -1.65 12.40 8.39
CA GLU A 81 -1.59 11.80 9.73
C GLU A 81 -2.31 12.66 10.76
N GLN A 82 -2.11 13.98 10.76
CA GLN A 82 -2.82 14.91 11.64
C GLN A 82 -4.35 14.86 11.46
N ARG A 83 -4.82 14.55 10.24
CA ARG A 83 -6.24 14.37 9.91
C ARG A 83 -6.75 12.95 10.20
N GLY A 84 -5.89 12.03 10.67
CA GLY A 84 -6.24 10.62 10.87
C GLY A 84 -6.47 9.83 9.58
N LEU A 85 -6.04 10.36 8.43
CA LEU A 85 -6.19 9.69 7.14
C LEU A 85 -5.22 8.53 6.96
N ILE A 86 -4.03 8.67 7.54
CA ILE A 86 -3.00 7.64 7.59
C ILE A 86 -2.55 7.47 9.04
N ARG A 87 -2.01 6.28 9.36
CA ARG A 87 -1.57 5.96 10.71
C ARG A 87 -0.24 6.62 11.11
N SER A 88 0.69 6.72 10.17
CA SER A 88 2.04 7.25 10.39
C SER A 88 2.65 7.77 9.10
N ALA A 89 3.12 9.02 9.09
CA ALA A 89 3.83 9.60 7.96
C ALA A 89 5.19 8.91 7.74
N ASP A 90 5.92 8.63 8.81
CA ASP A 90 7.19 7.89 8.76
C ASP A 90 7.00 6.47 8.23
N GLY A 91 5.96 5.78 8.70
CA GLY A 91 5.57 4.46 8.18
C GLY A 91 5.30 4.51 6.67
N TRP A 92 4.63 5.56 6.20
CA TRP A 92 4.34 5.76 4.78
C TRP A 92 5.60 6.02 3.94
N MET A 93 6.56 6.76 4.48
CA MET A 93 7.87 6.96 3.83
C MET A 93 8.61 5.63 3.72
N ASN A 94 8.58 4.81 4.78
CA ASN A 94 9.22 3.49 4.80
C ASN A 94 8.61 2.53 3.76
N MET A 95 7.31 2.62 3.48
CA MET A 95 6.66 1.83 2.41
C MET A 95 7.33 2.06 1.04
N ARG A 96 7.80 3.28 0.75
CA ARG A 96 8.43 3.62 -0.53
C ARG A 96 9.77 2.91 -0.70
N SER A 97 10.57 2.83 0.36
CA SER A 97 11.81 2.07 0.38
C SER A 97 11.52 0.56 0.29
N LEU A 98 10.54 0.08 1.05
CA LEU A 98 10.14 -1.33 1.05
C LEU A 98 9.70 -1.81 -0.34
N ARG A 99 8.95 -0.98 -1.08
CA ARG A 99 8.57 -1.29 -2.46
C ARG A 99 9.78 -1.61 -3.33
N ASN A 100 10.87 -0.84 -3.21
CA ASN A 100 12.07 -1.09 -4.01
C ASN A 100 12.68 -2.45 -3.65
N LYS A 101 12.73 -2.79 -2.35
CA LYS A 101 13.20 -4.10 -1.88
C LYS A 101 12.38 -5.26 -2.43
N LEU A 102 11.04 -5.14 -2.40
CA LEU A 102 10.11 -6.17 -2.85
C LEU A 102 10.23 -6.55 -4.34
N VAL A 103 10.80 -5.66 -5.16
CA VAL A 103 10.94 -5.90 -6.61
C VAL A 103 12.32 -6.44 -6.97
N HIS A 104 13.36 -6.20 -6.15
CA HIS A 104 14.76 -6.40 -6.58
C HIS A 104 15.64 -7.21 -5.62
N GLU A 105 15.32 -7.30 -4.33
CA GLU A 105 16.32 -7.65 -3.31
C GLU A 105 16.22 -9.09 -2.76
N TYR A 106 15.26 -9.91 -3.20
CA TYR A 106 15.12 -11.28 -2.65
C TYR A 106 16.29 -12.23 -2.95
N LEU A 107 17.24 -11.79 -3.79
CA LEU A 107 18.42 -12.55 -4.18
C LEU A 107 19.67 -12.20 -3.35
N ASP A 108 19.64 -11.10 -2.58
CA ASP A 108 20.82 -10.58 -1.89
C ASP A 108 20.88 -11.01 -0.41
N ASP A 109 19.77 -10.93 0.32
CA ASP A 109 19.62 -11.42 1.69
C ASP A 109 18.21 -11.98 1.91
N VAL A 110 18.13 -13.29 2.09
CA VAL A 110 16.85 -14.01 2.20
C VAL A 110 16.13 -13.70 3.52
N ASP A 111 16.86 -13.56 4.63
CA ASP A 111 16.25 -13.32 5.94
C ASP A 111 15.71 -11.89 6.01
N GLU A 112 16.48 -10.91 5.50
CA GLU A 112 16.00 -9.53 5.37
C GLU A 112 14.78 -9.43 4.43
N PHE A 113 14.74 -10.24 3.37
CA PHE A 113 13.62 -10.26 2.45
C PHE A 113 12.36 -10.86 3.07
N VAL A 114 12.48 -11.92 3.88
CA VAL A 114 11.37 -12.48 4.66
C VAL A 114 10.79 -11.42 5.60
N ASP A 115 11.64 -10.71 6.34
CA ASP A 115 11.21 -9.62 7.22
C ASP A 115 10.51 -8.50 6.44
N SER A 116 11.05 -8.14 5.27
CA SER A 116 10.45 -7.18 4.36
C SER A 116 9.05 -7.60 3.89
N LEU A 117 8.84 -8.88 3.58
CA LEU A 117 7.51 -9.39 3.20
C LEU A 117 6.50 -9.34 4.35
N HIS A 118 6.91 -9.69 5.57
CA HIS A 118 6.04 -9.62 6.74
C HIS A 118 5.70 -8.17 7.11
N LEU A 119 6.66 -7.25 6.93
CA LEU A 119 6.40 -5.82 7.05
C LEU A 119 5.41 -5.35 5.98
N ALA A 120 5.59 -5.75 4.72
CA ALA A 120 4.70 -5.37 3.62
C ALA A 120 3.27 -5.88 3.82
N LYS A 121 3.11 -7.09 4.39
CA LYS A 121 1.82 -7.64 4.80
C LYS A 121 1.11 -6.71 5.78
N THR A 122 1.83 -6.23 6.78
CA THR A 122 1.30 -5.35 7.83
C THR A 122 0.94 -3.97 7.25
N LEU A 123 1.86 -3.38 6.48
CA LEU A 123 1.66 -2.08 5.84
C LEU A 123 0.55 -2.10 4.77
N THR A 124 0.20 -3.27 4.24
CA THR A 124 -0.97 -3.42 3.38
C THR A 124 -2.27 -3.15 4.13
N ASP A 125 -2.38 -3.52 5.42
CA ASP A 125 -3.56 -3.14 6.22
C ASP A 125 -3.66 -1.62 6.30
N ASP A 126 -2.55 -0.96 6.63
CA ASP A 126 -2.50 0.50 6.75
C ASP A 126 -2.89 1.19 5.43
N LEU A 127 -2.48 0.66 4.27
CA LEU A 127 -2.90 1.18 2.96
C LEU A 127 -4.41 1.02 2.72
N LEU A 128 -4.97 -0.16 3.03
CA LEU A 128 -6.40 -0.42 2.84
C LEU A 128 -7.26 0.39 3.81
N GLU A 129 -6.79 0.60 5.04
CA GLU A 129 -7.43 1.45 6.03
C GLU A 129 -7.35 2.92 5.62
N ALA A 130 -6.18 3.40 5.19
CA ALA A 130 -6.04 4.76 4.69
C ALA A 130 -6.98 5.06 3.52
N TYR A 131 -7.17 4.11 2.61
CA TYR A 131 -8.16 4.26 1.54
C TYR A 131 -9.59 4.47 2.06
N LYS A 132 -10.00 3.69 3.08
CA LYS A 132 -11.30 3.85 3.72
C LYS A 132 -11.41 5.20 4.43
N ASN A 133 -10.37 5.61 5.15
CA ASN A 133 -10.34 6.87 5.89
C ASN A 133 -10.41 8.07 4.95
N ILE A 134 -9.66 8.07 3.85
CA ILE A 134 -9.71 9.12 2.81
C ILE A 134 -11.11 9.20 2.20
N ARG A 135 -11.73 8.05 1.87
CA ARG A 135 -13.09 8.04 1.33
C ARG A 135 -14.09 8.60 2.35
N HIS A 136 -14.02 8.14 3.59
CA HIS A 136 -14.90 8.59 4.67
C HIS A 136 -14.74 10.10 4.92
N TYR A 137 -13.51 10.60 4.93
CA TYR A 137 -13.24 12.02 5.09
C TYR A 137 -13.81 12.84 3.92
N ALA A 138 -13.60 12.40 2.68
CA ALA A 138 -14.15 13.07 1.51
C ALA A 138 -15.69 13.10 1.51
N GLU A 139 -16.33 12.02 1.97
CA GLU A 139 -17.79 11.91 2.06
C GLU A 139 -18.35 12.83 3.16
N HIS A 140 -17.82 12.74 4.37
CA HIS A 140 -18.45 13.38 5.54
C HIS A 140 -17.88 14.75 5.89
N HIS A 141 -16.63 15.05 5.58
CA HIS A 141 -16.03 16.35 5.89
C HIS A 141 -16.08 17.29 4.69
N LEU A 142 -15.80 16.77 3.48
CA LEU A 142 -15.89 17.56 2.25
C LEU A 142 -17.26 17.50 1.57
N GLN A 143 -18.20 16.70 2.11
CA GLN A 143 -19.57 16.58 1.60
C GLN A 143 -19.61 16.15 0.11
N ILE A 144 -18.63 15.34 -0.31
CA ILE A 144 -18.59 14.82 -1.68
C ILE A 144 -19.55 13.65 -1.80
N ALA A 145 -20.46 13.74 -2.76
CA ALA A 145 -21.48 12.72 -2.98
C ALA A 145 -20.86 11.31 -3.20
N PRO A 146 -21.40 10.24 -2.59
CA PRO A 146 -20.79 8.90 -2.61
C PRO A 146 -20.59 8.29 -3.99
N ASP A 147 -21.42 8.66 -4.97
CA ASP A 147 -21.37 8.26 -6.38
C ASP A 147 -20.18 8.88 -7.13
N LYS A 148 -19.64 9.99 -6.62
CA LYS A 148 -18.44 10.65 -7.13
C LYS A 148 -17.15 10.10 -6.52
N LEU A 149 -17.25 9.22 -5.53
CA LEU A 149 -16.11 8.63 -4.83
C LEU A 149 -15.80 7.21 -5.34
N PRO A 150 -14.51 6.82 -5.49
CA PRO A 150 -14.14 5.45 -5.86
C PRO A 150 -14.68 4.42 -4.85
N PRO A 151 -15.39 3.36 -5.27
CA PRO A 151 -16.10 2.44 -4.36
C PRO A 151 -15.15 1.70 -3.40
N LEU A 152 -15.66 1.19 -2.28
CA LEU A 152 -14.88 0.34 -1.37
C LEU A 152 -14.57 -1.02 -2.02
#